data_AF-A0A918M7G4-F1
#
_entry.id   AF-A0A918M7G4-F1
#
_cell.length_a   1.000
_cell.length_b   1.000
_cell.length_c   1.000
_cell.angle_alpha   90.00
_cell.angle_beta   90.00
_cell.angle_gamma   90.00
#
_symmetry.space_group_name_H-M   'P 1'
#
loop_
_entity.id
_entity.type
_entity.pdbx_description
1 polymer ?
#
loop_
_entity_poly.entity_id
_entity_poly.type
_entity_poly.pdbx_seq_one_letter_code
_entity_poly.pdbx_strand_id
1 'polypeptide(L)'
;MERGSELSSTFWSTVERGRIWADDPNTGKRRDLGLEEERAFWTWAVVEVLRATGIRIEELLELSHHSLVQYRLPTTGELVPLLQIVPSKTDTERLLLVSPELADVLSAIICRAREATGAVPLVRSYHRRECAWQEPAPLLFQRRIRNEDGAFTDETVRTMLDEALTDTGLTDVTEAPLRYTPHDFRRLFITDAILNGLPPHIVQVIAGHQDINVTLGYKAVYPEEAIQAHLAFLARRRSLRPSEEYRVPTDEEWQEFLGHFERHKVSFGACGRPFGTPCIHEHACVRCPMLWPDPAQRDRLVEIRDNLVTRTAEAEREGWLGEMEGLQVSLAGAEEKLTQLERRPSRVVVDLGIPVSRTPSS
;
A
#
# COMPACT_ATOMS: atom_id res chain seq x y z
N MET A 1 -66.63 21.59 12.54
CA MET A 1 -66.81 20.30 13.27
C MET A 1 -65.58 19.46 12.94
N GLU A 2 -64.46 19.89 13.51
CA GLU A 2 -63.12 19.32 13.28
C GLU A 2 -62.87 18.31 14.40
N ARG A 3 -62.52 17.06 14.04
CA ARG A 3 -62.10 16.03 14.98
C ARG A 3 -60.58 16.09 15.09
N GLY A 4 -60.10 16.76 16.14
CA GLY A 4 -58.72 16.65 16.59
C GLY A 4 -58.48 15.26 17.18
N SER A 5 -57.47 14.57 16.66
CA SER A 5 -56.94 13.35 17.26
C SER A 5 -55.98 13.74 18.38
N GLU A 6 -56.42 13.58 19.63
CA GLU A 6 -55.59 13.77 20.81
C GLU A 6 -54.53 12.66 20.88
N LEU A 7 -53.26 13.07 20.80
CA LEU A 7 -52.12 12.26 21.17
C LEU A 7 -52.17 12.06 22.69
N SER A 8 -52.42 10.82 23.13
CA SER A 8 -52.40 10.44 24.54
C SER A 8 -51.02 10.70 25.13
N SER A 9 -50.96 11.59 26.11
CA SER A 9 -49.75 12.03 26.82
C SER A 9 -49.00 10.87 27.47
N THR A 10 -47.73 10.70 27.11
CA THR A 10 -46.79 9.85 27.86
C THR A 10 -46.23 10.68 29.02
N PHE A 11 -46.63 10.35 30.25
CA PHE A 11 -46.05 10.95 31.46
C PHE A 11 -44.62 10.45 31.63
N TRP A 12 -43.65 11.36 31.56
CA TRP A 12 -42.27 11.10 31.95
C TRP A 12 -42.15 11.24 33.46
N SER A 13 -42.28 10.13 34.19
CA SER A 13 -41.85 10.04 35.58
C SER A 13 -40.50 9.34 35.65
N THR A 14 -39.59 9.93 36.43
CA THR A 14 -38.27 9.45 36.86
C THR A 14 -38.08 7.93 36.75
N VAL A 15 -37.07 7.51 35.98
CA VAL A 15 -36.76 6.11 35.65
C VAL A 15 -36.34 5.33 36.90
N GLU A 16 -37.31 4.76 37.61
CA GLU A 16 -37.11 3.42 38.17
C GLU A 16 -37.11 2.46 36.98
N ARG A 17 -36.02 1.69 36.79
CA ARG A 17 -35.87 0.71 35.69
C ARG A 17 -36.84 -0.48 35.87
N GLY A 18 -38.13 -0.24 35.67
CA GLY A 18 -39.16 -1.25 35.52
C GLY A 18 -39.25 -1.74 34.08
N ARG A 19 -39.67 -2.99 33.88
CA ARG A 19 -39.93 -3.54 32.54
C ARG A 19 -41.04 -2.75 31.87
N ILE A 20 -40.75 -2.18 30.70
CA ILE A 20 -41.73 -1.47 29.88
C ILE A 20 -42.43 -2.52 29.02
N TRP A 21 -43.70 -2.78 29.32
CA TRP A 21 -44.51 -3.73 28.55
C TRP A 21 -45.42 -2.99 27.58
N ALA A 22 -45.52 -3.49 26.36
CA ALA A 22 -46.51 -3.05 25.38
C ALA A 22 -47.21 -4.24 24.75
N ASP A 23 -48.48 -4.08 24.40
CA ASP A 23 -49.23 -5.08 23.65
C ASP A 23 -49.17 -4.72 22.15
N ASP A 24 -48.78 -5.69 21.33
CA ASP A 24 -48.78 -5.52 19.87
C ASP A 24 -50.24 -5.38 19.37
N PRO A 25 -50.61 -4.28 18.72
CA PRO A 25 -51.99 -4.03 18.30
C PRO A 25 -52.48 -5.01 17.21
N ASN A 26 -51.58 -5.65 16.48
CA ASN A 26 -51.90 -6.59 15.40
C ASN A 26 -51.92 -8.04 15.88
N THR A 27 -51.01 -8.41 16.79
CA THR A 27 -50.87 -9.81 17.24
C THR A 27 -51.43 -10.06 18.65
N GLY A 28 -51.71 -9.01 19.42
CA GLY A 28 -52.12 -9.08 20.83
C GLY A 28 -51.03 -9.63 21.76
N LYS A 29 -49.81 -9.84 21.26
CA LYS A 29 -48.71 -10.40 22.02
C LYS A 29 -48.07 -9.32 22.88
N ARG A 30 -47.90 -9.62 24.17
CA ARG A 30 -47.19 -8.75 25.11
C ARG A 30 -45.67 -8.77 24.84
N ARG A 31 -45.08 -7.59 24.72
CA ARG A 31 -43.67 -7.34 24.38
C ARG A 31 -42.97 -6.59 25.52
N ASP A 32 -41.75 -7.00 25.84
CA ASP A 32 -40.88 -6.30 26.80
C ASP A 32 -40.01 -5.33 26.02
N LEU A 33 -40.47 -4.10 25.86
CA LEU A 33 -39.79 -3.06 25.09
C LEU A 33 -38.44 -2.69 25.70
N GLY A 34 -38.29 -2.81 27.03
CA GLY A 34 -37.01 -2.55 27.69
C GLY A 34 -35.97 -3.61 27.31
N LEU A 35 -36.37 -4.88 27.29
CA LEU A 35 -35.49 -5.97 26.86
C LEU A 35 -35.16 -5.88 25.35
N GLU A 36 -36.14 -5.55 24.52
CA GLU A 36 -35.93 -5.39 23.07
C GLU A 36 -34.97 -4.23 22.76
N GLU A 37 -35.13 -3.10 23.45
CA GLU A 37 -34.22 -1.95 23.34
C GLU A 37 -32.80 -2.30 23.79
N GLU A 38 -32.65 -2.97 24.93
CA GLU A 38 -31.35 -3.40 25.44
C GLU A 38 -30.65 -4.34 24.44
N ARG A 39 -31.38 -5.31 23.88
CA ARG A 39 -30.85 -6.23 22.86
C ARG A 39 -30.45 -5.48 21.60
N ALA A 40 -31.28 -4.56 21.11
CA ALA A 40 -31.01 -3.77 19.92
C ALA A 40 -29.74 -2.91 20.11
N PHE A 41 -29.63 -2.22 21.25
CA PHE A 41 -28.47 -1.39 21.58
C PHE A 41 -27.18 -2.20 21.58
N TRP A 42 -27.15 -3.33 22.30
CA TRP A 42 -25.93 -4.13 22.40
C TRP A 42 -25.56 -4.83 21.10
N THR A 43 -26.56 -5.23 20.30
CA THR A 43 -26.30 -5.80 18.98
C THR A 43 -25.71 -4.76 18.03
N TRP A 44 -26.27 -3.55 18.01
CA TRP A 44 -25.72 -2.43 17.25
C TRP A 44 -24.28 -2.11 17.68
N ALA A 45 -24.03 -2.01 18.99
CA ALA A 45 -22.70 -1.72 19.53
C ALA A 45 -21.67 -2.77 19.13
N VAL A 46 -22.03 -4.07 19.21
CA VAL A 46 -21.17 -5.18 18.76
C VAL A 46 -20.85 -5.04 17.27
N VAL A 47 -21.86 -4.81 16.44
CA VAL A 47 -21.71 -4.70 14.98
C VAL A 47 -20.79 -3.52 14.62
N GLU A 48 -21.03 -2.33 15.18
CA GLU A 48 -20.22 -1.16 14.85
C GLU A 48 -18.77 -1.30 15.31
N VAL A 49 -18.52 -1.83 16.51
CA VAL A 49 -17.15 -2.02 16.99
C VAL A 49 -16.42 -3.07 16.14
N LEU A 50 -17.04 -4.21 15.85
CA LEU A 50 -16.43 -5.24 14.99
C LEU A 50 -16.17 -4.73 13.57
N ARG A 51 -17.12 -3.99 12.99
CA ARG A 51 -17.00 -3.38 11.66
C ARG A 51 -15.89 -2.35 11.58
N ALA A 52 -15.79 -1.47 12.56
CA ALA A 52 -14.83 -0.36 12.55
C ALA A 52 -13.40 -0.79 12.89
N THR A 53 -13.22 -1.89 13.63
CA THR A 53 -11.90 -2.27 14.17
C THR A 53 -11.36 -3.59 13.64
N GLY A 54 -12.21 -4.50 13.16
CA GLY A 54 -11.83 -5.84 12.72
C GLY A 54 -11.23 -6.72 13.82
N ILE A 55 -11.44 -6.41 15.11
CA ILE A 55 -10.92 -7.21 16.22
C ILE A 55 -11.63 -8.58 16.31
N ARG A 56 -10.98 -9.53 16.99
CA ARG A 56 -11.56 -10.85 17.27
C ARG A 56 -12.64 -10.72 18.34
N ILE A 57 -13.56 -11.68 18.38
CA ILE A 57 -14.61 -11.73 19.40
C ILE A 57 -14.04 -11.79 20.81
N GLU A 58 -12.94 -12.51 21.05
CA GLU A 58 -12.34 -12.58 22.38
C GLU A 58 -11.77 -11.23 22.81
N GLU A 59 -11.16 -10.50 21.86
CA GLU A 59 -10.60 -9.16 22.10
C GLU A 59 -11.70 -8.12 22.34
N LEU A 60 -12.85 -8.25 21.66
CA LEU A 60 -14.04 -7.43 21.91
C LEU A 60 -14.53 -7.58 23.36
N LEU A 61 -14.57 -8.82 23.85
CA LEU A 61 -15.04 -9.14 25.21
C LEU A 61 -14.05 -8.71 26.30
N GLU A 62 -12.79 -8.49 25.93
CA GLU A 62 -11.72 -8.00 26.82
C GLU A 62 -11.56 -6.47 26.78
N LEU A 63 -12.29 -5.77 25.92
CA LEU A 63 -12.29 -4.32 25.91
C LEU A 63 -12.80 -3.78 27.24
N SER A 64 -11.95 -3.00 27.90
CA SER A 64 -12.24 -2.37 29.19
C SER A 64 -12.14 -0.85 29.08
N HIS A 65 -12.56 -0.15 30.12
CA HIS A 65 -12.36 1.30 30.19
C HIS A 65 -10.87 1.69 30.12
N HIS A 66 -9.97 0.81 30.55
CA HIS A 66 -8.52 1.00 30.46
C HIS A 66 -7.96 0.85 29.04
N SER A 67 -8.70 0.21 28.14
CA SER A 67 -8.32 0.07 26.73
C SER A 67 -8.34 1.41 25.98
N LEU A 68 -8.94 2.47 26.55
CA LEU A 68 -9.01 3.79 25.93
C LEU A 68 -7.83 4.65 26.39
N VAL A 69 -6.91 4.90 25.48
CA VAL A 69 -5.67 5.64 25.74
C VAL A 69 -5.69 6.96 24.97
N GLN A 70 -5.28 8.05 25.61
CA GLN A 70 -5.12 9.33 24.92
C GLN A 70 -3.66 9.50 24.52
N TYR A 71 -3.39 9.69 23.24
CA TYR A 71 -2.05 9.98 22.73
C TYR A 71 -1.94 11.44 22.32
N ARG A 72 -0.95 12.15 22.86
CA ARG A 72 -0.67 13.54 22.49
C ARG A 72 0.38 13.56 21.39
N LEU A 73 0.05 14.12 20.23
CA LEU A 73 1.03 14.28 19.15
C LEU A 73 2.16 15.23 19.60
N PRO A 74 3.44 14.82 19.49
CA PRO A 74 4.57 15.65 19.93
C PRO A 74 4.71 16.97 19.18
N THR A 75 4.28 17.00 17.92
CA THR A 75 4.44 18.16 17.01
C THR A 75 3.30 19.16 17.13
N THR A 76 2.05 18.70 17.25
CA THR A 76 0.86 19.55 17.27
C THR A 76 0.25 19.74 18.66
N GLY A 77 0.56 18.87 19.61
CA GLY A 77 -0.07 18.84 20.93
C GLY A 77 -1.52 18.32 20.92
N GLU A 78 -2.03 17.89 19.77
CA GLU A 78 -3.39 17.36 19.61
C GLU A 78 -3.54 16.01 20.34
N LEU A 79 -4.68 15.82 21.00
CA LEU A 79 -5.04 14.57 21.68
C LEU A 79 -5.82 13.68 20.72
N VAL A 80 -5.26 12.50 20.43
CA VAL A 80 -5.89 11.49 19.60
C VAL A 80 -6.27 10.29 20.47
N PRO A 81 -7.56 9.89 20.49
CA PRO A 81 -7.98 8.68 21.19
C PRO A 81 -7.48 7.44 20.44
N LEU A 82 -6.88 6.53 21.21
CA LEU A 82 -6.41 5.22 20.76
C LEU A 82 -7.15 4.13 21.53
N LEU A 83 -7.41 3.02 20.85
CA LEU A 83 -7.95 1.81 21.44
C LEU A 83 -6.84 0.77 21.52
N GLN A 84 -6.40 0.47 22.75
CA GLN A 84 -5.43 -0.58 23.05
C GLN A 84 -6.12 -1.94 23.08
N ILE A 85 -5.67 -2.83 22.20
CA ILE A 85 -6.12 -4.22 22.18
C ILE A 85 -5.05 -5.10 22.81
N VAL A 86 -5.43 -5.73 23.92
CA VAL A 86 -4.63 -6.71 24.65
C VAL A 86 -4.53 -7.99 23.82
N PRO A 87 -3.37 -8.65 23.76
CA PRO A 87 -3.18 -9.83 22.93
C PRO A 87 -4.02 -11.01 23.41
N SER A 88 -4.83 -11.58 22.52
CA SER A 88 -5.54 -12.84 22.81
C SER A 88 -4.80 -14.09 22.28
N LYS A 89 -4.24 -14.03 21.06
CA LYS A 89 -3.61 -15.19 20.36
C LYS A 89 -2.13 -15.00 20.00
N THR A 90 -1.71 -13.78 19.70
CA THR A 90 -0.48 -13.50 18.93
C THR A 90 0.57 -12.71 19.71
N ASP A 91 0.42 -12.61 21.03
CA ASP A 91 1.37 -11.96 21.97
C ASP A 91 1.87 -10.57 21.53
N THR A 92 1.02 -9.83 20.80
CA THR A 92 1.32 -8.51 20.26
C THR A 92 0.19 -7.56 20.61
N GLU A 93 0.49 -6.63 21.51
CA GLU A 93 -0.36 -5.47 21.77
C GLU A 93 -0.44 -4.59 20.53
N ARG A 94 -1.61 -3.98 20.32
CA ARG A 94 -1.83 -3.06 19.21
C ARG A 94 -2.69 -1.89 19.62
N LEU A 95 -2.37 -0.74 19.04
CA LEU A 95 -3.09 0.51 19.22
C LEU A 95 -3.83 0.82 17.93
N LEU A 96 -5.15 0.95 18.01
CA LEU A 96 -6.00 1.35 16.89
C LEU A 96 -6.37 2.81 17.05
N LEU A 97 -6.31 3.57 15.96
CA LEU A 97 -6.84 4.94 15.94
C LEU A 97 -8.37 4.88 16.06
N VAL A 98 -8.92 5.66 16.98
CA VAL A 98 -10.37 5.78 17.14
C VAL A 98 -10.87 6.88 16.21
N SER A 99 -11.61 6.50 15.17
CA SER A 99 -12.29 7.48 14.29
C SER A 99 -13.41 8.20 15.06
N PRO A 100 -13.88 9.37 14.58
CA PRO A 100 -15.01 10.06 15.20
C PRO A 100 -16.25 9.17 15.36
N GLU A 101 -16.56 8.36 14.35
CA GLU A 101 -17.71 7.44 14.37
C GLU A 101 -17.54 6.36 15.44
N LEU A 102 -16.33 5.79 15.55
CA LEU A 102 -16.04 4.81 16.60
C LEU A 102 -16.04 5.46 18.00
N ALA A 103 -15.61 6.72 18.11
CA ALA A 103 -15.65 7.46 19.37
C ALA A 103 -17.10 7.64 19.86
N ASP A 104 -18.04 7.95 18.97
CA ASP A 104 -19.45 8.09 19.30
C ASP A 104 -20.06 6.77 19.79
N VAL A 105 -19.72 5.66 19.11
CA VAL A 105 -20.15 4.31 19.52
C VAL A 105 -19.60 3.94 20.89
N LEU A 106 -18.29 4.12 21.11
CA LEU A 106 -17.64 3.83 22.40
C LEU A 106 -18.19 4.72 23.52
N SER A 107 -18.47 6.00 23.23
CA SER A 107 -19.11 6.92 24.16
C SER A 107 -20.51 6.43 24.57
N ALA A 108 -21.34 6.01 23.61
CA ALA A 108 -22.66 5.45 23.87
C ALA A 108 -22.58 4.18 24.74
N ILE A 109 -21.62 3.28 24.45
CA ILE A 109 -21.36 2.07 25.25
C ILE A 109 -20.99 2.43 26.68
N ILE A 110 -20.04 3.36 26.88
CA ILE A 110 -19.61 3.79 28.21
C ILE A 110 -20.77 4.43 28.97
N CYS A 111 -21.54 5.31 28.32
CA CYS A 111 -22.73 5.92 28.93
C CYS A 111 -23.76 4.87 29.36
N ARG A 112 -23.94 3.80 28.59
CA ARG A 112 -24.83 2.68 28.95
C ARG A 112 -24.28 1.84 30.10
N ALA A 113 -22.98 1.55 30.08
CA ALA A 113 -22.32 0.67 31.05
C ALA A 113 -22.09 1.34 32.41
N ARG A 114 -22.04 2.68 32.46
CA ARG A 114 -21.82 3.45 33.70
C ARG A 114 -22.97 3.30 34.69
N GLU A 115 -22.61 3.21 35.96
CA GLU A 115 -23.54 3.35 37.09
C GLU A 115 -23.86 4.80 37.40
N ALA A 116 -24.78 5.02 38.35
CA ALA A 116 -25.13 6.35 38.87
C ALA A 116 -23.92 7.12 39.42
N THR A 117 -22.86 6.42 39.84
CA THR A 117 -21.59 6.98 40.31
C THR A 117 -20.70 7.51 39.18
N GLY A 118 -21.03 7.20 37.92
CA GLY A 118 -20.22 7.53 36.74
C GLY A 118 -19.09 6.53 36.46
N ALA A 119 -18.89 5.52 37.31
CA ALA A 119 -17.93 4.45 37.09
C ALA A 119 -18.52 3.31 36.25
N VAL A 120 -17.67 2.59 35.53
CA VAL A 120 -18.02 1.31 34.88
C VAL A 120 -17.83 0.19 35.91
N PRO A 121 -18.87 -0.62 36.22
CA PRO A 121 -18.79 -1.75 37.14
C PRO A 121 -17.64 -2.70 36.83
N LEU A 122 -17.03 -3.26 37.88
CA LEU A 122 -16.06 -4.32 37.75
C LEU A 122 -16.79 -5.67 37.66
N VAL A 123 -16.61 -6.38 36.55
CA VAL A 123 -17.21 -7.70 36.32
C VAL A 123 -16.12 -8.74 36.10
N ARG A 124 -16.42 -9.98 36.47
CA ARG A 124 -15.56 -11.12 36.15
C ARG A 124 -15.93 -11.68 34.79
N SER A 125 -14.93 -12.00 33.99
CA SER A 125 -15.09 -12.71 32.72
C SER A 125 -14.36 -14.06 32.78
N TYR A 126 -14.84 -15.01 31.97
CA TYR A 126 -14.21 -16.32 31.83
C TYR A 126 -13.34 -16.34 30.57
N HIS A 127 -12.03 -16.52 30.74
CA HIS A 127 -11.12 -16.66 29.62
C HIS A 127 -11.16 -18.11 29.11
N ARG A 128 -11.85 -18.31 27.98
CA ARG A 128 -12.13 -19.66 27.45
C ARG A 128 -10.88 -20.44 27.05
N ARG A 129 -9.77 -19.77 26.69
CA ARG A 129 -8.53 -20.46 26.28
C ARG A 129 -7.71 -20.95 27.46
N GLU A 130 -7.64 -20.16 28.52
CA GLU A 130 -6.96 -20.55 29.77
C GLU A 130 -7.88 -21.34 30.71
N CYS A 131 -9.15 -21.45 30.36
CA CYS A 131 -10.19 -22.09 31.16
C CYS A 131 -10.27 -21.52 32.58
N ALA A 132 -9.99 -20.22 32.75
CA ALA A 132 -9.87 -19.57 34.05
C ALA A 132 -10.74 -18.30 34.14
N TRP A 133 -11.17 -17.97 35.35
CA TRP A 133 -11.83 -16.71 35.64
C TRP A 133 -10.79 -15.60 35.80
N GLN A 134 -11.00 -14.48 35.12
CA GLN A 134 -10.15 -13.30 35.24
C GLN A 134 -10.49 -12.51 36.51
N GLU A 135 -9.55 -11.64 36.91
CA GLU A 135 -9.79 -10.63 37.94
C GLU A 135 -10.87 -9.65 37.48
N PRO A 136 -11.69 -9.09 38.41
CA PRO A 136 -12.71 -8.13 38.06
C PRO A 136 -12.14 -6.90 37.34
N ALA A 137 -12.71 -6.57 36.17
CA ALA A 137 -12.26 -5.46 35.34
C ALA A 137 -13.46 -4.62 34.85
N PRO A 138 -13.26 -3.32 34.53
CA PRO A 138 -14.32 -2.45 34.04
C PRO A 138 -14.59 -2.70 32.54
N LEU A 139 -15.16 -3.86 32.22
CA LEU A 139 -15.41 -4.28 30.83
C LEU A 139 -16.49 -3.41 30.18
N LEU A 140 -16.29 -3.06 28.91
CA LEU A 140 -17.24 -2.25 28.16
C LEU A 140 -18.48 -3.06 27.75
N PHE A 141 -18.29 -4.34 27.44
CA PHE A 141 -19.33 -5.27 27.00
C PHE A 141 -19.86 -6.09 28.17
N GLN A 142 -20.77 -5.46 28.92
CA GLN A 142 -21.40 -6.04 30.11
C GLN A 142 -22.87 -5.62 30.18
N ARG A 143 -23.69 -6.42 30.86
CA ARG A 143 -25.10 -6.09 31.10
C ARG A 143 -25.52 -6.37 32.53
N ARG A 144 -26.57 -5.68 32.96
CA ARG A 144 -27.22 -5.90 34.26
C ARG A 144 -28.31 -6.97 34.11
N ILE A 145 -28.11 -8.15 34.68
CA ILE A 145 -29.13 -9.20 34.78
C ILE A 145 -29.61 -9.28 36.22
N ARG A 146 -30.90 -9.03 36.47
CA ARG A 146 -31.54 -9.24 37.79
C ARG A 146 -30.73 -8.65 38.97
N ASN A 147 -30.26 -7.42 38.81
CA ASN A 147 -29.42 -6.64 39.74
C ASN A 147 -27.92 -6.95 39.78
N GLU A 148 -27.42 -7.91 39.02
CA GLU A 148 -25.98 -8.20 38.93
C GLU A 148 -25.42 -7.78 37.57
N ASP A 149 -24.27 -7.13 37.55
CA ASP A 149 -23.53 -6.86 36.32
C ASP A 149 -22.74 -8.10 35.91
N GLY A 150 -22.88 -8.51 34.64
CA GLY A 150 -22.21 -9.67 34.08
C GLY A 150 -21.59 -9.36 32.73
N ALA A 151 -20.37 -9.84 32.53
CA ALA A 151 -19.69 -9.75 31.24
C ALA A 151 -20.44 -10.53 30.16
N PHE A 152 -20.39 -10.05 28.92
CA PHE A 152 -20.86 -10.85 27.79
C PHE A 152 -19.97 -12.07 27.55
N THR A 153 -20.60 -13.11 26.99
CA THR A 153 -19.93 -14.30 26.50
C THR A 153 -19.87 -14.30 24.99
N ASP A 154 -18.99 -15.12 24.43
CA ASP A 154 -18.91 -15.31 22.98
C ASP A 154 -20.21 -15.84 22.38
N GLU A 155 -20.92 -16.71 23.12
CA GLU A 155 -22.24 -17.22 22.75
C GLU A 155 -23.30 -16.12 22.76
N THR A 156 -23.24 -15.19 23.72
CA THR A 156 -24.14 -14.03 23.76
C THR A 156 -23.99 -13.19 22.50
N VAL A 157 -22.75 -12.88 22.12
CA VAL A 157 -22.45 -12.09 20.92
C VAL A 157 -22.90 -12.81 19.64
N ARG A 158 -22.64 -14.12 19.52
CA ARG A 158 -23.10 -14.91 18.37
C ARG A 158 -24.63 -14.94 18.26
N THR A 159 -25.32 -15.13 19.38
CA THR A 159 -26.77 -15.13 19.44
C THR A 159 -27.35 -13.78 19.01
N MET A 160 -26.77 -12.66 19.48
CA MET A 160 -27.16 -11.31 19.05
C MET A 160 -27.05 -11.12 17.53
N LEU A 161 -25.94 -11.58 16.93
CA LEU A 161 -25.74 -11.50 15.49
C LEU A 161 -26.73 -12.37 14.71
N ASP A 162 -26.95 -13.61 15.14
CA ASP A 162 -27.90 -14.53 14.50
C ASP A 162 -29.34 -14.01 14.59
N GLU A 163 -29.75 -13.49 15.75
CA GLU A 163 -31.08 -12.87 15.95
C GLU A 163 -31.25 -11.65 15.04
N ALA A 164 -30.29 -10.72 15.02
CA ALA A 164 -30.37 -9.54 14.16
C ALA A 164 -30.44 -9.90 12.66
N LEU A 165 -29.66 -10.86 12.19
CA LEU A 165 -29.73 -11.30 10.79
C LEU A 165 -31.08 -11.94 10.47
N THR A 166 -31.61 -12.76 11.37
CA THR A 166 -32.93 -13.38 11.22
C THR A 166 -34.01 -12.30 11.07
N ASP A 167 -33.95 -11.25 11.89
CA ASP A 167 -34.91 -10.14 11.86
C ASP A 167 -34.84 -9.30 10.57
N THR A 168 -33.69 -9.26 9.88
CA THR A 168 -33.59 -8.55 8.59
C THR A 168 -34.30 -9.26 7.44
N GLY A 169 -34.53 -10.58 7.55
CA GLY A 169 -35.07 -11.40 6.46
C GLY A 169 -34.21 -11.46 5.21
N LEU A 170 -32.93 -11.05 5.27
CA LEU A 170 -32.03 -11.03 4.13
C LEU A 170 -31.54 -12.44 3.80
N THR A 171 -31.52 -12.75 2.50
CA THR A 171 -31.04 -14.03 1.96
C THR A 171 -29.82 -13.84 1.07
N ASP A 172 -29.03 -14.90 0.91
CA ASP A 172 -27.98 -14.94 -0.11
C ASP A 172 -28.54 -15.24 -1.52
N VAL A 173 -27.64 -15.38 -2.49
CA VAL A 173 -27.97 -15.68 -3.89
C VAL A 173 -28.63 -17.05 -4.10
N THR A 174 -28.62 -17.91 -3.08
CA THR A 174 -29.25 -19.23 -3.08
C THR A 174 -30.59 -19.24 -2.34
N GLU A 175 -31.11 -18.07 -1.98
CA GLU A 175 -32.32 -17.86 -1.15
C GLU A 175 -32.18 -18.42 0.28
N ALA A 176 -30.98 -18.77 0.72
CA ALA A 176 -30.73 -19.20 2.09
C ALA A 176 -30.57 -17.98 3.02
N PRO A 177 -30.99 -18.06 4.30
CA PRO A 177 -30.80 -16.98 5.26
C PRO A 177 -29.32 -16.61 5.40
N LEU A 178 -29.01 -15.31 5.39
CA LEU A 178 -27.64 -14.85 5.62
C LEU A 178 -27.14 -15.26 7.00
N ARG A 179 -25.90 -15.74 7.05
CA ARG A 179 -25.17 -16.03 8.29
C ARG A 179 -23.86 -15.27 8.28
N TYR A 180 -23.69 -14.38 9.25
CA TYR A 180 -22.42 -13.71 9.51
C TYR A 180 -21.91 -14.08 10.89
N THR A 181 -20.64 -14.44 10.95
CA THR A 181 -19.92 -14.65 12.19
C THR A 181 -19.08 -13.42 12.54
N PRO A 182 -18.62 -13.28 13.80
CA PRO A 182 -17.62 -12.25 14.15
C PRO A 182 -16.36 -12.29 13.26
N HIS A 183 -16.01 -13.48 12.78
CA HIS A 183 -14.90 -13.65 11.85
C HIS A 183 -15.17 -12.95 10.52
N ASP A 184 -16.40 -12.94 10.01
CA ASP A 184 -16.74 -12.30 8.74
C ASP A 184 -16.65 -10.77 8.79
N PHE A 185 -16.99 -10.13 9.92
CA PHE A 185 -16.72 -8.70 10.12
C PHE A 185 -15.24 -8.36 9.99
N ARG A 186 -14.38 -9.23 10.55
CA ARG A 186 -12.94 -9.10 10.42
C ARG A 186 -12.46 -9.28 8.97
N ARG A 187 -13.05 -10.21 8.22
CA ARG A 187 -12.75 -10.37 6.77
C ARG A 187 -13.13 -9.12 6.00
N LEU A 188 -14.34 -8.60 6.23
CA LEU A 188 -14.84 -7.38 5.60
C LEU A 188 -13.93 -6.18 5.90
N PHE A 189 -13.55 -5.99 7.16
CA PHE A 189 -12.62 -4.93 7.57
C PHE A 189 -11.26 -5.03 6.85
N ILE A 190 -10.65 -6.23 6.81
CA ILE A 190 -9.35 -6.42 6.17
C ILE A 190 -9.44 -6.16 4.65
N THR A 191 -10.46 -6.73 3.99
CA THR A 191 -10.68 -6.53 2.56
C THR A 191 -10.91 -5.06 2.25
N ASP A 192 -11.78 -4.38 3.00
CA ASP A 192 -12.08 -2.95 2.82
C ASP A 192 -10.85 -2.07 3.03
N ALA A 193 -10.07 -2.30 4.09
CA ALA A 193 -8.85 -1.54 4.34
C ALA A 193 -7.83 -1.66 3.20
N ILE A 194 -7.66 -2.88 2.66
CA ILE A 194 -6.75 -3.13 1.53
C ILE A 194 -7.26 -2.47 0.25
N LEU A 195 -8.56 -2.58 -0.04
CA LEU A 195 -9.18 -2.00 -1.24
C LEU A 195 -9.14 -0.46 -1.21
N ASN A 196 -9.27 0.14 -0.03
CA ASN A 196 -9.12 1.58 0.18
C ASN A 196 -7.67 2.05 0.30
N GLY A 197 -6.70 1.19 -0.04
CA GLY A 197 -5.30 1.58 -0.27
C GLY A 197 -4.38 1.42 0.93
N LEU A 198 -4.83 0.82 2.05
CA LEU A 198 -3.94 0.54 3.17
C LEU A 198 -2.98 -0.62 2.80
N PRO A 199 -1.66 -0.46 2.95
CA PRO A 199 -0.71 -1.50 2.56
C PRO A 199 -0.94 -2.81 3.35
N PRO A 200 -0.86 -3.99 2.72
CA PRO A 200 -1.16 -5.26 3.39
C PRO A 200 -0.37 -5.55 4.67
N HIS A 201 0.88 -5.10 4.75
CA HIS A 201 1.71 -5.25 5.97
C HIS A 201 1.24 -4.34 7.13
N ILE A 202 0.62 -3.19 6.84
CA ILE A 202 -0.01 -2.33 7.87
C ILE A 202 -1.32 -2.96 8.33
N VAL A 203 -2.14 -3.45 7.40
CA VAL A 203 -3.38 -4.18 7.71
C VAL A 203 -3.07 -5.43 8.54
N GLN A 204 -1.97 -6.12 8.27
CA GLN A 204 -1.48 -7.25 9.06
C GLN A 204 -1.23 -6.86 10.53
N VAL A 205 -0.59 -5.72 10.78
CA VAL A 205 -0.32 -5.22 12.14
C VAL A 205 -1.64 -4.85 12.84
N ILE A 206 -2.53 -4.13 12.15
CA ILE A 206 -3.85 -3.74 12.68
C ILE A 206 -4.69 -4.98 13.04
N ALA A 207 -4.71 -5.97 12.15
CA ALA A 207 -5.42 -7.22 12.41
C ALA A 207 -4.73 -8.02 13.53
N GLY A 208 -3.41 -7.91 13.72
CA GLY A 208 -2.65 -8.78 14.62
C GLY A 208 -2.46 -10.17 14.01
N HIS A 209 -1.99 -10.24 12.77
CA HIS A 209 -1.62 -11.46 12.07
C HIS A 209 -0.10 -11.67 12.13
N GLN A 210 0.33 -12.86 12.57
CA GLN A 210 1.75 -13.24 12.60
C GLN A 210 2.30 -13.46 11.18
N ASP A 211 1.49 -14.07 10.30
CA ASP A 211 1.85 -14.31 8.90
C ASP A 211 1.05 -13.39 7.97
N ILE A 212 1.78 -12.67 7.11
CA ILE A 212 1.21 -11.80 6.08
C ILE A 212 0.33 -12.56 5.08
N ASN A 213 0.59 -13.85 4.85
CA ASN A 213 -0.22 -14.68 3.95
C ASN A 213 -1.67 -14.80 4.43
N VAL A 214 -1.92 -14.73 5.74
CA VAL A 214 -3.27 -14.69 6.30
C VAL A 214 -4.00 -13.41 5.88
N THR A 215 -3.30 -12.28 5.85
CA THR A 215 -3.85 -11.00 5.38
C THR A 215 -4.02 -11.00 3.86
N LEU A 216 -3.03 -11.50 3.12
CA LEU A 216 -3.08 -11.57 1.65
C LEU A 216 -4.14 -12.54 1.14
N GLY A 217 -4.51 -13.56 1.91
CA GLY A 217 -5.62 -14.45 1.58
C GLY A 217 -6.97 -13.74 1.40
N TYR A 218 -7.12 -12.53 1.94
CA TYR A 218 -8.31 -11.70 1.77
C TYR A 218 -8.27 -10.80 0.52
N LYS A 219 -7.14 -10.76 -0.19
CA LYS A 219 -6.97 -10.03 -1.46
C LYS A 219 -6.75 -11.02 -2.60
N ALA A 220 -7.77 -11.24 -3.42
CA ALA A 220 -7.57 -11.86 -4.73
C ALA A 220 -6.90 -10.81 -5.64
N VAL A 221 -5.58 -10.89 -5.80
CA VAL A 221 -4.87 -9.97 -6.72
C VAL A 221 -5.15 -10.43 -8.15
N TYR A 222 -6.07 -9.74 -8.82
CA TYR A 222 -6.29 -9.94 -10.25
C TYR A 222 -5.15 -9.26 -11.05
N PRO A 223 -4.70 -9.85 -12.18
CA PRO A 223 -3.66 -9.25 -13.02
C PRO A 223 -3.94 -7.80 -13.42
N GLU A 224 -5.20 -7.47 -13.68
CA GLU A 224 -5.68 -6.12 -13.97
C GLU A 224 -5.33 -5.12 -12.85
N GLU A 225 -5.62 -5.47 -11.59
CA GLU A 225 -5.30 -4.61 -10.44
C GLU A 225 -3.80 -4.38 -10.30
N ALA A 226 -2.97 -5.40 -10.54
CA ALA A 226 -1.53 -5.27 -10.48
C ALA A 226 -1.01 -4.30 -11.56
N ILE A 227 -1.56 -4.40 -12.77
CA ILE A 227 -1.23 -3.50 -13.88
C ILE A 227 -1.65 -2.07 -13.55
N GLN A 228 -2.90 -1.86 -13.11
CA GLN A 228 -3.41 -0.53 -12.78
C GLN A 228 -2.64 0.11 -11.61
N ALA A 229 -2.33 -0.66 -10.57
CA ALA A 229 -1.53 -0.19 -9.45
C ALA A 229 -0.11 0.23 -9.90
N HIS A 230 0.50 -0.53 -10.81
CA HIS A 230 1.81 -0.21 -11.37
C HIS A 230 1.76 1.06 -12.25
N LEU A 231 0.75 1.20 -13.11
CA LEU A 231 0.54 2.39 -13.92
C LEU A 231 0.33 3.64 -13.05
N ALA A 232 -0.49 3.54 -12.00
CA ALA A 232 -0.70 4.62 -11.05
C ALA A 232 0.58 5.00 -10.28
N PHE A 233 1.40 4.00 -9.91
CA PHE A 233 2.71 4.24 -9.32
C PHE A 233 3.65 4.99 -10.27
N LEU A 234 3.73 4.58 -11.54
CA LEU A 234 4.52 5.26 -12.56
C LEU A 234 4.03 6.71 -12.79
N ALA A 235 2.71 6.92 -12.84
CA ALA A 235 2.10 8.23 -13.00
C ALA A 235 2.47 9.19 -11.86
N ARG A 236 2.34 8.74 -10.59
CA ARG A 236 2.76 9.52 -9.41
C ARG A 236 4.25 9.85 -9.44
N ARG A 237 5.09 8.93 -9.90
CA ARG A 237 6.53 9.20 -10.05
C ARG A 237 6.82 10.23 -11.14
N ARG A 238 6.08 10.20 -12.25
CA ARG A 238 6.22 11.17 -13.34
C ARG A 238 5.78 12.56 -12.90
N SER A 239 4.70 12.68 -12.11
CA SER A 239 4.23 13.98 -11.62
C SER A 239 5.18 14.67 -10.64
N LEU A 240 6.04 13.90 -9.95
CA LEU A 240 7.03 14.44 -9.01
C LEU A 240 8.35 14.86 -9.68
N ARG A 241 8.54 14.58 -10.98
CA ARG A 241 9.76 14.96 -11.69
C ARG A 241 9.67 16.37 -12.28
N PRO A 242 10.78 17.12 -12.31
CA PRO A 242 10.83 18.40 -13.00
C PRO A 242 10.44 18.23 -14.47
N SER A 243 9.53 19.09 -14.95
CA SER A 243 9.06 19.04 -16.34
C SER A 243 10.18 19.23 -17.38
N GLU A 244 11.27 19.88 -16.97
CA GLU A 244 12.47 20.13 -17.78
C GLU A 244 13.16 18.83 -18.24
N GLU A 245 13.07 17.73 -17.46
CA GLU A 245 13.64 16.42 -17.85
C GLU A 245 12.92 15.78 -19.05
N TYR A 246 11.71 16.21 -19.37
CA TYR A 246 10.89 15.70 -20.47
C TYR A 246 10.59 16.74 -21.55
N ARG A 247 11.35 17.84 -21.59
CA ARG A 247 11.24 18.82 -22.67
C ARG A 247 11.48 18.12 -24.00
N VAL A 248 10.53 18.29 -24.93
CA VAL A 248 10.74 17.93 -26.33
C VAL A 248 11.83 18.85 -26.88
N PRO A 249 12.95 18.32 -27.41
CA PRO A 249 13.98 19.14 -28.04
C PRO A 249 13.37 20.01 -29.14
N THR A 250 13.82 21.25 -29.25
CA THR A 250 13.44 22.11 -30.37
C THR A 250 14.01 21.59 -31.69
N ASP A 251 13.42 21.98 -32.81
CA ASP A 251 13.93 21.63 -34.12
C ASP A 251 15.38 22.10 -34.30
N GLU A 252 15.77 23.25 -33.75
CA GLU A 252 17.16 23.73 -33.78
C GLU A 252 18.12 22.83 -32.99
N GLU A 253 17.77 22.48 -31.74
CA GLU A 253 18.56 21.53 -30.93
C GLU A 253 18.65 20.15 -31.61
N TRP A 254 17.58 19.74 -32.29
CA TRP A 254 17.54 18.49 -33.05
C TRP A 254 18.42 18.54 -34.30
N GLN A 255 18.40 19.65 -35.05
CA GLN A 255 19.29 19.87 -36.18
C GLN A 255 20.76 19.99 -35.75
N GLU A 256 21.05 20.60 -34.60
CA GLU A 256 22.39 20.64 -34.04
C GLU A 256 22.89 19.23 -33.65
N PHE A 257 22.02 18.42 -33.03
CA PHE A 257 22.29 17.03 -32.72
C PHE A 257 22.53 16.18 -33.97
N LEU A 258 21.75 16.36 -35.04
CA LEU A 258 21.95 15.65 -36.30
C LEU A 258 23.22 16.12 -37.02
N GLY A 259 23.44 17.42 -37.12
CA GLY A 259 24.64 18.02 -37.73
C GLY A 259 25.94 17.67 -36.99
N HIS A 260 25.87 17.35 -35.70
CA HIS A 260 26.99 16.83 -34.93
C HIS A 260 27.55 15.52 -35.53
N PHE A 261 26.71 14.63 -36.05
CA PHE A 261 27.19 13.38 -36.66
C PHE A 261 27.88 13.60 -38.02
N GLU A 262 27.47 14.61 -38.78
CA GLU A 262 28.10 14.97 -40.06
C GLU A 262 29.50 15.56 -39.87
N ARG A 263 29.66 16.42 -38.85
CA ARG A 263 30.95 17.06 -38.49
C ARG A 263 31.97 16.10 -37.88
N HIS A 264 31.57 14.86 -37.57
CA HIS A 264 32.44 13.83 -37.02
C HIS A 264 33.10 12.95 -38.09
N LYS A 265 32.87 13.20 -39.38
CA LYS A 265 33.71 12.63 -40.44
C LYS A 265 35.09 13.27 -40.38
N VAL A 266 36.09 12.44 -40.11
CA VAL A 266 37.51 12.80 -40.06
C VAL A 266 38.27 11.99 -41.11
N SER A 267 39.53 12.36 -41.35
CA SER A 267 40.34 11.82 -42.45
C SER A 267 40.49 10.30 -42.51
N PHE A 268 40.23 9.59 -41.41
CA PHE A 268 40.37 8.13 -41.28
C PHE A 268 39.05 7.39 -41.01
N GLY A 269 37.93 8.12 -40.91
CA GLY A 269 36.61 7.54 -40.63
C GLY A 269 35.71 8.46 -39.82
N ALA A 270 34.98 7.89 -38.86
CA ALA A 270 34.02 8.65 -38.04
C ALA A 270 34.48 8.75 -36.58
N CYS A 271 34.33 9.91 -35.98
CA CYS A 271 34.56 10.12 -34.55
C CYS A 271 33.32 9.70 -33.74
N GLY A 272 33.44 8.70 -32.88
CA GLY A 272 32.36 8.21 -32.00
C GLY A 272 32.13 9.03 -30.73
N ARG A 273 32.75 10.22 -30.63
CA ARG A 273 32.68 11.08 -29.44
C ARG A 273 31.23 11.53 -29.15
N PRO A 274 30.78 11.57 -27.87
CA PRO A 274 29.43 12.01 -27.50
C PRO A 274 29.12 13.47 -27.87
N PHE A 275 27.84 13.75 -28.13
CA PHE A 275 27.32 15.10 -28.35
C PHE A 275 27.68 16.05 -27.20
N GLY A 276 28.09 17.29 -27.54
CA GLY A 276 28.41 18.34 -26.57
C GLY A 276 29.80 18.25 -25.92
N THR A 277 30.68 17.33 -26.34
CA THR A 277 32.04 17.23 -25.79
C THR A 277 33.11 17.78 -26.75
N PRO A 278 33.95 18.76 -26.37
CA PRO A 278 35.01 19.28 -27.24
C PRO A 278 36.19 18.28 -27.37
N CYS A 279 37.00 18.40 -28.44
CA CYS A 279 38.23 17.63 -28.63
C CYS A 279 39.37 18.62 -28.60
N ILE A 280 40.31 18.41 -27.69
CA ILE A 280 41.47 19.28 -27.52
C ILE A 280 42.67 18.82 -28.38
N HIS A 281 42.56 17.66 -29.03
CA HIS A 281 43.62 17.08 -29.85
C HIS A 281 43.39 17.40 -31.32
N GLU A 282 44.28 18.20 -31.90
CA GLU A 282 44.28 18.52 -33.32
C GLU A 282 44.92 17.38 -34.12
N HIS A 283 44.16 16.83 -35.08
CA HIS A 283 44.59 15.80 -36.04
C HIS A 283 45.20 14.48 -35.51
N ALA A 284 45.13 14.19 -34.20
CA ALA A 284 45.68 12.98 -33.58
C ALA A 284 44.74 11.74 -33.64
N CYS A 285 43.84 11.66 -34.63
CA CYS A 285 42.75 10.67 -34.67
C CYS A 285 43.24 9.21 -34.69
N VAL A 286 44.42 8.93 -35.26
CA VAL A 286 45.01 7.58 -35.31
C VAL A 286 45.24 7.00 -33.90
N ARG A 287 45.55 7.85 -32.93
CA ARG A 287 45.73 7.46 -31.51
C ARG A 287 44.43 7.43 -30.72
N CYS A 288 43.32 7.92 -31.29
CA CYS A 288 42.08 8.13 -30.55
C CYS A 288 41.26 6.83 -30.46
N PRO A 289 40.89 6.36 -29.26
CA PRO A 289 40.05 5.16 -29.12
C PRO A 289 38.64 5.37 -29.70
N MET A 290 38.17 6.63 -29.72
CA MET A 290 36.84 6.98 -30.26
C MET A 290 36.79 7.01 -31.79
N LEU A 291 37.91 6.93 -32.50
CA LEU A 291 37.91 6.83 -33.96
C LEU A 291 37.38 5.46 -34.39
N TRP A 292 36.32 5.46 -35.17
CA TRP A 292 35.78 4.31 -35.89
C TRP A 292 36.36 4.33 -37.31
N PRO A 293 37.32 3.45 -37.63
CA PRO A 293 38.00 3.49 -38.91
C PRO A 293 37.05 3.14 -40.05
N ASP A 294 37.16 3.89 -41.15
CA ASP A 294 36.46 3.60 -42.40
C ASP A 294 37.26 2.55 -43.18
N PRO A 295 36.64 1.40 -43.57
CA PRO A 295 37.29 0.40 -44.40
C PRO A 295 37.92 0.96 -45.68
N ALA A 296 37.34 2.01 -46.27
CA ALA A 296 37.88 2.65 -47.48
C ALA A 296 39.23 3.36 -47.23
N GLN A 297 39.58 3.64 -45.98
CA GLN A 297 40.84 4.29 -45.59
C GLN A 297 41.91 3.29 -45.12
N ARG A 298 41.69 1.98 -45.29
CA ARG A 298 42.64 0.94 -44.85
C ARG A 298 44.04 1.15 -45.41
N ASP A 299 44.16 1.39 -46.71
CA ASP A 299 45.47 1.52 -47.37
C ASP A 299 46.25 2.72 -46.83
N ARG A 300 45.55 3.81 -46.50
CA ARG A 300 46.14 4.99 -45.86
C ARG A 300 46.64 4.70 -44.44
N LEU A 301 45.92 3.87 -43.67
CA LEU A 301 46.38 3.44 -42.34
C LEU A 301 47.61 2.53 -42.43
N VAL A 302 47.68 1.68 -43.46
CA VAL A 302 48.86 0.84 -43.76
C VAL A 302 50.08 1.72 -44.07
N GLU A 303 49.91 2.72 -44.94
CA GLU A 303 50.96 3.68 -45.28
C GLU A 303 51.49 4.40 -44.03
N ILE A 304 50.59 4.87 -43.16
CA ILE A 304 50.96 5.52 -41.90
C ILE A 304 51.73 4.58 -40.98
N ARG A 305 51.28 3.33 -40.82
CA ARG A 305 51.98 2.32 -40.03
C ARG A 305 53.41 2.12 -40.55
N ASP A 306 53.58 1.92 -41.85
CA ASP A 306 54.89 1.63 -42.45
C ASP A 306 55.83 2.84 -42.34
N ASN A 307 55.30 4.06 -42.47
CA ASN A 307 56.04 5.29 -42.19
C ASN A 307 56.49 5.37 -40.73
N LEU A 308 55.60 5.08 -39.78
CA LEU A 308 55.89 5.10 -38.35
C LEU A 308 56.94 4.07 -37.96
N VAL A 309 56.93 2.87 -38.56
CA VAL A 309 57.99 1.86 -38.38
C VAL A 309 59.33 2.41 -38.84
N THR A 310 59.37 3.03 -40.03
CA THR A 310 60.58 3.59 -40.61
C THR A 310 61.15 4.72 -39.73
N ARG A 311 60.28 5.62 -39.25
CA ARG A 311 60.65 6.73 -38.37
C ARG A 311 61.08 6.27 -36.98
N THR A 312 60.47 5.22 -36.45
CA THR A 312 60.87 4.64 -35.16
C THR A 312 62.30 4.09 -35.25
N ALA A 313 62.61 3.37 -36.34
CA ALA A 313 63.97 2.84 -36.57
C ALA A 313 65.00 3.95 -36.81
N GLU A 314 64.62 5.07 -37.41
CA GLU A 314 65.47 6.26 -37.54
C GLU A 314 65.77 6.91 -36.18
N ALA A 315 64.72 7.19 -35.40
CA ALA A 315 64.86 7.77 -34.07
C ALA A 315 65.69 6.90 -33.12
N GLU A 316 65.61 5.57 -33.26
CA GLU A 316 66.45 4.62 -32.52
C GLU A 316 67.93 4.71 -32.91
N ARG A 317 68.25 4.80 -34.22
CA ARG A 317 69.64 4.95 -34.68
C ARG A 317 70.27 6.27 -34.22
N GLU A 318 69.49 7.35 -34.24
CA GLU A 318 69.96 8.70 -33.91
C GLU A 318 69.84 9.03 -32.41
N GLY A 319 69.22 8.15 -31.60
CA GLY A 319 69.08 8.31 -30.15
C GLY A 319 68.04 9.33 -29.70
N TRP A 320 67.01 9.62 -30.52
CA TRP A 320 65.94 10.58 -30.20
C TRP A 320 64.85 9.96 -29.33
N LEU A 321 65.19 9.63 -28.07
CA LEU A 321 64.31 8.89 -27.16
C LEU A 321 62.93 9.54 -26.95
N GLY A 322 62.85 10.88 -26.89
CA GLY A 322 61.58 11.59 -26.74
C GLY A 322 60.66 11.51 -27.97
N GLU A 323 61.23 11.39 -29.17
CA GLU A 323 60.44 11.17 -30.40
C GLU A 323 60.01 9.71 -30.53
N MET A 324 60.88 8.78 -30.12
CA MET A 324 60.58 7.35 -30.14
C MET A 324 59.29 7.02 -29.38
N GLU A 325 59.09 7.59 -28.19
CA GLU A 325 57.90 7.34 -27.37
C GLU A 325 56.61 7.76 -28.12
N GLY A 326 56.60 8.96 -28.71
CA GLY A 326 55.46 9.45 -29.49
C GLY A 326 55.19 8.65 -30.77
N LEU A 327 56.24 8.18 -31.43
CA LEU A 327 56.16 7.34 -32.63
C LEU A 327 55.60 5.96 -32.30
N GLN A 328 56.05 5.33 -31.21
CA GLN A 328 55.56 4.03 -30.75
C GLN A 328 54.07 4.08 -30.38
N VAL A 329 53.62 5.13 -29.70
CA VAL A 329 52.18 5.31 -29.38
C VAL A 329 51.34 5.47 -30.65
N SER A 330 51.86 6.18 -31.65
CA SER A 330 51.18 6.32 -32.95
C SER A 330 51.11 5.00 -33.70
N LEU A 331 52.19 4.22 -33.66
CA LEU A 331 52.31 2.94 -34.33
C LEU A 331 51.31 1.94 -33.73
N ALA A 332 51.28 1.84 -32.41
CA ALA A 332 50.31 1.01 -31.70
C ALA A 332 48.86 1.40 -32.05
N GLY A 333 48.57 2.71 -32.11
CA GLY A 333 47.26 3.20 -32.54
C GLY A 333 46.91 2.78 -33.97
N ALA A 334 47.84 2.92 -34.92
CA ALA A 334 47.63 2.52 -36.31
C ALA A 334 47.38 1.01 -36.46
N GLU A 335 48.17 0.18 -35.77
CA GLU A 335 48.01 -1.28 -35.75
C GLU A 335 46.68 -1.71 -35.14
N GLU A 336 46.25 -1.04 -34.06
CA GLU A 336 44.95 -1.29 -33.45
C GLU A 336 43.82 -0.98 -34.42
N LYS A 337 43.87 0.17 -35.14
CA LYS A 337 42.84 0.52 -36.13
C LYS A 337 42.78 -0.47 -37.28
N LEU A 338 43.91 -0.96 -37.77
CA LEU A 338 43.96 -2.02 -38.79
C LEU A 338 43.34 -3.32 -38.26
N THR A 339 43.66 -3.69 -37.02
CA THR A 339 43.06 -4.86 -36.36
C THR A 339 41.54 -4.70 -36.19
N GLN A 340 41.05 -3.49 -35.87
CA GLN A 340 39.60 -3.20 -35.79
C GLN A 340 38.89 -3.36 -37.14
N LEU A 341 39.54 -3.00 -38.25
CA LEU A 341 39.01 -3.22 -39.59
C LEU A 341 38.94 -4.71 -39.94
N GLU A 342 39.94 -5.50 -39.54
CA GLU A 342 40.00 -6.95 -39.79
C GLU A 342 39.02 -7.74 -38.92
N ARG A 343 38.78 -7.29 -37.67
CA ARG A 343 37.81 -7.86 -36.73
C ARG A 343 36.35 -7.51 -37.05
N ARG A 344 36.07 -6.78 -38.13
CA ARG A 344 34.71 -6.48 -38.59
C ARG A 344 34.29 -7.58 -39.60
N PRO A 345 33.77 -8.75 -39.17
CA PRO A 345 33.11 -9.65 -40.10
C PRO A 345 31.92 -8.90 -40.72
N SER A 346 31.54 -9.26 -41.94
CA SER A 346 30.36 -8.70 -42.61
C SER A 346 29.20 -8.67 -41.62
N ARG A 347 28.85 -7.50 -41.09
CA ARG A 347 27.71 -7.37 -40.19
C ARG A 347 26.50 -7.75 -41.03
N VAL A 348 25.96 -8.95 -40.78
CA VAL A 348 24.58 -9.24 -41.14
C VAL A 348 23.77 -8.19 -40.38
N VAL A 349 23.20 -7.25 -41.13
CA VAL A 349 22.27 -6.27 -40.56
C VAL A 349 21.08 -7.10 -40.08
N VAL A 350 21.00 -7.31 -38.77
CA VAL A 350 19.82 -7.92 -38.16
C VAL A 350 18.79 -6.81 -38.07
N ASP A 351 17.80 -6.86 -38.96
CA ASP A 351 16.64 -5.98 -38.86
C ASP A 351 15.85 -6.38 -37.61
N LEU A 352 15.84 -5.49 -36.61
CA LEU A 352 15.13 -5.71 -35.35
C LEU A 352 13.63 -5.39 -35.47
N GLY A 353 13.20 -4.79 -36.59
CA GLY A 353 11.84 -4.31 -36.79
C GLY A 353 11.45 -3.17 -35.83
N ILE A 354 10.44 -2.40 -36.21
CA ILE A 354 9.76 -1.49 -35.28
C ILE A 354 8.73 -2.33 -34.50
N PRO A 355 8.75 -2.36 -33.16
CA PRO A 355 7.77 -3.13 -32.39
C PRO A 355 6.36 -2.57 -32.65
N VAL A 356 5.47 -3.42 -33.17
CA VAL A 356 4.07 -3.08 -33.45
C VAL A 356 3.18 -3.70 -32.38
N SER A 357 2.31 -2.90 -31.78
CA SER A 357 1.30 -3.38 -30.83
C SER A 357 0.26 -4.24 -31.58
N ARG A 358 -0.03 -5.43 -31.02
CA ARG A 358 -1.02 -6.35 -31.57
C ARG A 358 -2.42 -5.79 -31.32
N THR A 359 -3.15 -5.41 -32.36
CA THR A 359 -4.55 -4.98 -32.24
C THR A 359 -5.39 -6.18 -31.78
N PRO A 360 -6.24 -6.03 -30.75
CA PRO A 360 -7.10 -7.13 -30.30
C PRO A 360 -8.08 -7.51 -31.42
N SER A 361 -8.20 -8.81 -31.68
CA SER A 361 -9.21 -9.37 -32.59
C SER A 361 -10.59 -9.13 -32.01
N SER A 362 -11.43 -8.44 -32.79
CA SER A 362 -12.87 -8.24 -32.58
C SER A 362 -13.65 -9.54 -32.45
#